data_AF-A0AAN7XKI3-F1
#
_entry.id   AF-A0AAN7XKI3-F1
#
_cell.length_a   1.000
_cell.length_b   1.000
_cell.length_c   1.000
_cell.angle_alpha   90.00
_cell.angle_beta   90.00
_cell.angle_gamma   90.00
#
_symmetry.space_group_name_H-M   'P 1'
#
loop_
_entity.id
_entity.type
_entity.pdbx_description
1 polymer ?
#
loop_
_entity_poly.entity_id
_entity_poly.type
_entity_poly.pdbx_seq_one_letter_code
_entity_poly.pdbx_strand_id
1 'polypeptide(L)'
;MSIFLSKSQKSDEGLYGCEIWKGWDNSVVNNISLKVKDCKTLQPVKAVLSTPFNLNCPVDITPAQQRPLNISWAMLKGGNPQPINPKSFAINATSLSTLSVDYADSGWYRCKYKLDQTQRCFDINLLVQEEEHVVRTTVPELTTSGITSETKKKGISQLFMTVVVASVIAVITIMAALMGFFIYCRRNTQSIPQQTQRHPAGYPIECYDYEEVNSLSQIRSDDQFNSLYQPFPDEGLCTF
;
A
#
# COMPACT_ATOMS: atom_id res chain seq x y z
N MET A 1 -15.63 12.13 -20.06
CA MET A 1 -15.91 12.08 -18.61
C MET A 1 -14.63 11.61 -17.92
N SER A 2 -14.22 12.23 -16.81
CA SER A 2 -13.03 11.83 -16.05
C SER A 2 -13.35 11.77 -14.55
N ILE A 3 -12.67 10.88 -13.82
CA ILE A 3 -12.77 10.78 -12.36
C ILE A 3 -11.49 11.37 -11.77
N PHE A 4 -11.63 12.23 -10.76
CA PHE A 4 -10.50 12.86 -10.07
C PHE A 4 -10.47 12.44 -8.60
N LEU A 5 -9.39 11.79 -8.18
CA LEU A 5 -9.14 11.48 -6.77
C LEU A 5 -8.33 12.61 -6.11
N SER A 6 -8.97 13.36 -5.22
CA SER A 6 -8.34 14.52 -4.56
C SER A 6 -7.37 14.15 -3.45
N LYS A 7 -7.56 13.00 -2.79
CA LYS A 7 -6.73 12.48 -1.70
C LYS A 7 -6.60 10.96 -1.83
N SER A 8 -5.58 10.50 -2.53
CA SER A 8 -5.31 9.07 -2.63
C SER A 8 -4.86 8.49 -1.29
N GLN A 9 -5.52 7.42 -0.86
CA GLN A 9 -5.18 6.61 0.30
C GLN A 9 -4.95 5.18 -0.12
N LYS A 10 -4.26 4.41 0.72
CA LYS A 10 -3.87 3.02 0.38
C LYS A 10 -5.07 2.12 0.06
N SER A 11 -6.23 2.38 0.66
CA SER A 11 -7.48 1.66 0.36
C SER A 11 -8.06 1.95 -1.02
N ASP A 12 -7.62 3.01 -1.70
CA ASP A 12 -8.03 3.33 -3.06
C ASP A 12 -7.25 2.50 -4.10
N GLU A 13 -6.24 1.74 -3.67
CA GLU A 13 -5.53 0.83 -4.57
C GLU A 13 -6.47 -0.26 -5.08
N GLY A 14 -6.51 -0.43 -6.40
CA GLY A 14 -7.47 -1.35 -7.01
C GLY A 14 -7.57 -1.25 -8.53
N LEU A 15 -8.50 -2.02 -9.08
CA LEU A 15 -8.86 -1.98 -10.49
C LEU A 15 -10.13 -1.14 -10.66
N TYR A 16 -10.04 -0.11 -11.48
CA TYR A 16 -11.14 0.78 -11.84
C TYR A 16 -11.59 0.47 -13.25
N GLY A 17 -12.88 0.24 -13.44
CA GLY A 17 -13.50 0.11 -14.75
C GLY A 17 -14.21 1.41 -15.15
N CYS A 18 -14.00 1.86 -16.38
CA CYS A 18 -14.80 2.91 -17.01
C CYS A 18 -15.66 2.27 -18.09
N GLU A 19 -16.98 2.30 -17.91
CA GLU A 19 -17.95 1.77 -18.86
C GLU A 19 -18.68 2.91 -19.58
N ILE A 20 -18.72 2.86 -20.90
CA ILE A 20 -19.41 3.85 -21.74
C ILE A 20 -20.51 3.15 -22.53
N TRP A 21 -21.76 3.52 -22.24
CA TRP A 21 -22.94 3.00 -22.89
C TRP A 21 -23.32 3.87 -24.09
N LYS A 22 -23.52 3.26 -25.26
CA LYS A 22 -24.09 3.91 -26.45
C LYS A 22 -25.43 3.24 -26.75
N GLY A 23 -26.53 3.87 -26.34
CA GLY A 23 -27.86 3.26 -26.43
C GLY A 23 -28.02 2.12 -25.42
N TRP A 24 -28.41 0.93 -25.88
CA TRP A 24 -28.57 -0.28 -25.06
C TRP A 24 -27.33 -1.18 -25.07
N ASP A 25 -26.33 -0.86 -25.88
CA ASP A 25 -25.09 -1.63 -25.98
C ASP A 25 -23.97 -0.99 -25.14
N ASN A 26 -23.30 -1.83 -24.34
CA ASN A 26 -22.10 -1.43 -23.60
C ASN A 26 -20.94 -1.35 -24.59
N SER A 27 -20.40 -0.16 -24.82
CA SER A 27 -19.57 0.07 -26.00
C SER A 27 -18.07 0.14 -25.74
N VAL A 28 -17.60 0.47 -24.53
CA VAL A 28 -16.16 0.40 -24.19
C VAL A 28 -16.00 0.23 -22.67
N VAL A 29 -15.29 -0.82 -22.25
CA VAL A 29 -14.82 -0.98 -20.86
C VAL A 29 -13.31 -0.81 -20.82
N ASN A 30 -12.84 0.31 -20.25
CA ASN A 30 -11.42 0.54 -20.01
C ASN A 30 -11.07 0.28 -18.55
N ASN A 31 -10.16 -0.66 -18.32
CA ASN A 31 -9.68 -1.01 -16.98
C ASN A 31 -8.38 -0.26 -16.67
N ILE A 32 -8.31 0.34 -15.49
CA ILE A 32 -7.18 1.13 -15.00
C ILE A 32 -6.78 0.56 -13.64
N SER A 33 -5.50 0.19 -13.47
CA SER A 33 -4.97 -0.21 -12.17
C SER A 33 -4.39 1.01 -11.45
N LEU A 34 -4.96 1.36 -10.31
CA LEU A 34 -4.43 2.39 -9.42
C LEU A 34 -3.54 1.72 -8.38
N LYS A 35 -2.25 2.09 -8.34
CA LYS A 35 -1.33 1.71 -7.26
C LYS A 35 -0.95 2.92 -6.44
N VAL A 36 -1.11 2.83 -5.12
CA VAL A 36 -0.72 3.89 -4.19
C VAL A 36 0.64 3.55 -3.58
N LYS A 37 1.65 4.36 -3.88
CA LYS A 37 3.01 4.16 -3.35
C LYS A 37 3.05 4.43 -1.85
N ASP A 38 3.72 3.54 -1.12
CA ASP A 38 4.00 3.72 0.29
C ASP A 38 5.06 4.83 0.51
N CYS A 39 5.10 5.37 1.73
CA CYS A 39 6.07 6.39 2.10
C CYS A 39 7.48 5.79 2.25
N LYS A 40 8.50 6.56 1.86
CA LYS A 40 9.89 6.11 1.97
C LYS A 40 10.33 6.15 3.44
N THR A 41 10.68 5.00 3.99
CA THR A 41 11.21 4.90 5.35
C THR A 41 12.65 5.41 5.41
N LEU A 42 12.95 6.31 6.35
CA LEU A 42 14.29 6.78 6.65
C LEU A 42 14.89 6.02 7.84
N GLN A 43 16.20 6.19 8.03
CA GLN A 43 16.87 5.64 9.21
C GLN A 43 16.32 6.28 10.50
N PRO A 44 16.20 5.52 11.59
CA PRO A 44 15.81 6.06 12.89
C PRO A 44 16.78 7.16 13.35
N VAL A 45 16.24 8.18 14.00
CA VAL A 45 17.01 9.28 14.57
C VAL A 45 16.89 9.24 16.09
N LYS A 46 18.00 9.49 16.78
CA LYS A 46 18.05 9.50 18.24
C LYS A 46 17.95 10.94 18.76
N ALA A 47 17.18 11.12 19.82
CA ALA A 47 17.10 12.37 20.56
C ALA A 47 17.38 12.12 22.04
N VAL A 48 17.97 13.12 22.70
CA VAL A 48 18.27 13.07 24.13
C VAL A 48 17.10 13.67 24.90
N LEU A 49 16.68 13.01 25.97
CA LEU A 49 15.60 13.47 26.84
C LEU A 49 15.86 14.89 27.36
N SER A 50 14.81 15.71 27.45
CA SER A 50 14.85 17.09 27.95
C SER A 50 15.74 18.07 27.16
N THR A 51 16.20 17.68 25.96
CA THR A 51 16.97 18.57 25.08
C THR A 51 16.13 19.08 23.91
N PRO A 52 16.47 20.24 23.32
CA PRO A 52 15.86 20.68 22.07
C PRO A 52 16.23 19.74 20.93
N PHE A 53 15.27 19.47 20.04
CA PHE A 53 15.48 18.55 18.92
C PHE A 53 14.73 18.99 17.67
N ASN A 54 15.34 18.74 16.51
CA ASN A 54 14.80 19.07 15.20
C ASN A 54 14.78 17.82 14.30
N LEU A 55 13.59 17.41 13.89
CA LEU A 55 13.38 16.35 12.92
C LEU A 55 13.22 16.95 11.52
N ASN A 56 14.15 16.66 10.62
CA ASN A 56 14.16 17.24 9.28
C ASN A 56 13.44 16.35 8.25
N CYS A 57 12.57 16.94 7.43
CA CYS A 57 12.04 16.28 6.25
C CYS A 57 13.07 16.41 5.11
N PRO A 58 13.49 15.32 4.45
CA PRO A 58 14.37 15.43 3.28
C PRO A 58 13.57 16.03 2.12
N VAL A 59 13.92 17.27 1.76
CA VAL A 59 13.29 17.96 0.63
C VAL A 59 14.33 18.16 -0.46
N ASP A 60 14.15 17.45 -1.57
CA ASP A 60 14.97 17.60 -2.76
C ASP A 60 14.51 18.83 -3.56
N ILE A 61 14.88 20.03 -3.11
CA ILE A 61 14.58 21.29 -3.83
C ILE A 61 15.81 21.69 -4.62
N THR A 62 15.69 21.75 -5.95
CA THR A 62 16.72 22.44 -6.76
C THR A 62 16.52 23.96 -6.69
N PRO A 63 17.57 24.78 -6.76
CA PRO A 63 17.45 26.25 -6.68
C PRO A 63 16.46 26.87 -7.67
N ALA A 64 16.22 26.20 -8.81
CA ALA A 64 15.26 26.62 -9.83
C ALA A 64 13.79 26.37 -9.46
N GLN A 65 13.51 25.59 -8.41
CA GLN A 65 12.16 25.17 -7.99
C GLN A 65 11.74 25.84 -6.66
N GLN A 66 12.27 27.03 -6.35
CA GLN A 66 11.91 27.83 -5.17
C GLN A 66 10.42 28.26 -5.19
N ARG A 67 9.51 27.31 -4.96
CA ARG A 67 8.13 27.56 -4.59
C ARG A 67 7.96 27.29 -3.10
N PRO A 68 6.98 27.94 -2.45
CA PRO A 68 6.61 27.58 -1.08
C PRO A 68 6.19 26.11 -1.05
N LEU A 69 6.94 25.28 -0.32
CA LEU A 69 6.56 23.89 -0.08
C LEU A 69 5.63 23.82 1.11
N ASN A 70 4.40 23.39 0.86
CA ASN A 70 3.46 23.05 1.92
C ASN A 70 3.84 21.68 2.48
N ILE A 71 4.66 21.68 3.54
CA ILE A 71 5.06 20.49 4.27
C ILE A 71 4.09 20.27 5.42
N SER A 72 3.61 19.04 5.54
CA SER A 72 2.75 18.60 6.64
C SER A 72 3.44 17.50 7.43
N TRP A 73 3.24 17.51 8.74
CA TRP A 73 3.76 16.54 9.68
C TRP A 73 2.62 15.84 10.42
N ALA A 74 2.80 14.55 10.68
CA ALA A 74 1.89 13.76 11.50
C ALA A 74 2.66 12.70 12.29
N MET A 75 2.20 12.38 13.49
CA MET A 75 2.70 11.24 14.25
C MET A 75 1.87 10.00 13.88
N LEU A 76 2.50 8.87 13.62
CA LEU A 76 1.80 7.63 13.27
C LEU A 76 1.50 6.84 14.54
N LYS A 77 0.22 6.68 14.86
CA LYS A 77 -0.25 5.78 15.94
C LYS A 77 -0.98 4.60 15.34
N GLY A 78 -0.44 3.39 15.53
CA GLY A 78 -0.95 2.18 14.89
C GLY A 78 -0.96 2.28 13.35
N GLY A 79 0.01 2.98 12.76
CA GLY A 79 0.08 3.24 11.31
C GLY A 79 -0.80 4.39 10.80
N ASN A 80 -1.71 4.92 11.63
CA ASN A 80 -2.60 6.00 11.25
C ASN A 80 -2.00 7.37 11.57
N PRO A 81 -1.98 8.32 10.62
CA PRO A 81 -1.50 9.68 10.88
C PRO A 81 -2.41 10.42 11.86
N GLN A 82 -1.84 10.91 12.95
CA GLN A 82 -2.46 11.84 13.88
C GLN A 82 -1.79 13.23 13.79
N PRO A 83 -2.58 14.31 13.96
CA PRO A 83 -2.03 15.65 13.97
C PRO A 83 -1.02 15.81 15.10
N ILE A 84 0.05 16.56 14.84
CA ILE A 84 1.04 16.90 15.85
C ILE A 84 0.43 17.87 16.87
N ASN A 85 0.75 17.71 18.15
CA ASN A 85 0.38 18.66 19.18
C ASN A 85 1.20 19.96 19.01
N PRO A 86 0.58 21.10 18.68
CA PRO A 86 1.30 22.36 18.45
C PRO A 86 1.91 22.95 19.72
N LYS A 87 1.53 22.46 20.91
CA LYS A 87 2.14 22.86 22.19
C LYS A 87 3.51 22.20 22.41
N SER A 88 3.68 20.98 21.90
CA SER A 88 4.90 20.19 22.06
C SER A 88 5.88 20.43 20.92
N PHE A 89 5.35 20.64 19.70
CA PHE A 89 6.17 20.82 18.51
C PHE A 89 5.76 22.04 17.69
N ALA A 90 6.75 22.73 17.16
CA ALA A 90 6.62 23.77 16.15
C ALA A 90 7.07 23.24 14.78
N ILE A 91 6.35 23.61 13.72
CA ILE A 91 6.76 23.31 12.34
C ILE A 91 7.53 24.52 11.81
N ASN A 92 8.82 24.33 11.53
CA ASN A 92 9.73 25.37 11.06
C ASN A 92 10.16 25.05 9.63
N ALA A 93 9.47 25.62 8.63
CA ALA A 93 9.69 25.34 7.21
C ALA A 93 9.66 23.84 6.87
N THR A 94 10.82 23.18 6.85
CA THR A 94 10.98 21.76 6.54
C THR A 94 11.13 20.84 7.75
N SER A 95 11.31 21.41 8.95
CA SER A 95 11.60 20.66 10.17
C SER A 95 10.45 20.69 11.18
N LEU A 96 10.37 19.64 11.99
CA LEU A 96 9.53 19.57 13.17
C LEU A 96 10.42 19.72 14.41
N SER A 97 10.20 20.77 15.18
CA SER A 97 11.07 21.23 16.26
C SER A 97 10.37 21.12 17.61
N THR A 98 11.06 20.60 18.63
CA THR A 98 10.64 20.69 20.04
C THR A 98 11.74 21.34 20.87
N LEU A 99 11.34 22.09 21.90
CA LEU A 99 12.26 22.72 22.85
C LEU A 99 12.75 21.73 23.92
N SER A 100 11.96 20.69 24.21
CA SER A 100 12.28 19.69 25.22
C SER A 100 11.61 18.38 24.83
N VAL A 101 12.43 17.37 24.53
CA VAL A 101 11.98 16.02 24.15
C VAL A 101 11.52 15.25 25.38
N ASP A 102 10.34 14.63 25.29
CA ASP A 102 9.81 13.69 26.28
C ASP A 102 9.81 12.24 25.77
N TYR A 103 9.73 11.26 26.66
CA TYR A 103 9.59 9.85 26.27
C TYR A 103 8.36 9.60 25.38
N ALA A 104 7.26 10.30 25.62
CA ALA A 104 6.04 10.21 24.83
C ALA A 104 6.20 10.70 23.38
N ASP A 105 7.28 11.44 23.09
CA ASP A 105 7.63 11.88 21.74
C ASP A 105 8.30 10.76 20.92
N SER A 106 8.65 9.62 21.52
CA SER A 106 9.18 8.49 20.76
C SER A 106 8.13 7.91 19.81
N GLY A 107 8.54 7.62 18.57
CA GLY A 107 7.69 6.90 17.62
C GLY A 107 7.89 7.33 16.17
N TRP A 108 6.97 6.87 15.33
CA TRP A 108 7.01 7.14 13.90
C TRP A 108 6.37 8.47 13.57
N TYR A 109 7.06 9.27 12.77
CA TYR A 109 6.62 10.55 12.23
C TYR A 109 6.60 10.47 10.72
N ARG A 110 5.60 11.10 10.11
CA ARG A 110 5.43 11.17 8.66
C ARG A 110 5.47 12.62 8.21
N CYS A 111 6.39 12.96 7.33
CA CYS A 111 6.35 14.22 6.59
C CYS A 111 5.80 13.99 5.18
N LYS A 112 4.96 14.92 4.70
CA LYS A 112 4.41 14.91 3.34
C LYS A 112 4.52 16.29 2.73
N TYR A 113 4.87 16.35 1.45
CA TYR A 113 4.84 17.58 0.66
C TYR A 113 4.49 17.28 -0.79
N LYS A 114 3.99 18.29 -1.49
CA LYS A 114 3.76 18.21 -2.94
C LYS A 114 4.92 18.89 -3.67
N LEU A 115 5.48 18.21 -4.65
CA LEU A 115 6.43 18.75 -5.61
C LEU A 115 5.78 18.65 -6.98
N ASP A 116 5.46 19.79 -7.58
CA ASP A 116 4.62 19.91 -8.77
C ASP A 116 3.27 19.19 -8.59
N GLN A 117 3.05 18.09 -9.31
CA GLN A 117 1.86 17.24 -9.19
C GLN A 117 2.10 15.96 -8.40
N THR A 118 3.33 15.72 -7.93
CA THR A 118 3.69 14.48 -7.24
C THR A 118 3.72 14.71 -5.73
N GLN A 119 3.00 13.87 -4.99
CA GLN A 119 3.12 13.83 -3.53
C GLN A 119 4.36 13.01 -3.13
N ARG A 120 5.20 13.60 -2.29
CA ARG A 120 6.34 12.93 -1.66
C ARG A 120 6.02 12.71 -0.19
N CYS A 121 6.46 11.57 0.35
CA CYS A 121 6.32 11.31 1.78
C CYS A 121 7.43 10.42 2.32
N PHE A 122 7.77 10.67 3.58
CA PHE A 122 8.83 10.00 4.32
C PHE A 122 8.39 9.68 5.73
N ASP A 123 8.73 8.47 6.18
CA ASP A 123 8.47 7.99 7.54
C ASP A 123 9.79 7.90 8.31
N ILE A 124 9.85 8.49 9.49
CA ILE A 124 11.06 8.62 10.32
C ILE A 124 10.72 8.16 11.73
N ASN A 125 11.54 7.26 12.30
CA ASN A 125 11.35 6.81 13.68
C ASN A 125 12.23 7.65 14.63
N LEU A 126 11.61 8.35 15.57
CA LEU A 126 12.29 9.09 16.63
C LEU A 126 12.46 8.18 17.85
N LEU A 127 13.72 8.02 18.28
CA LEU A 127 14.11 7.23 19.44
C LEU A 127 14.61 8.16 20.53
N VAL A 128 13.87 8.29 21.63
CA VAL A 128 14.29 9.11 22.78
C VAL A 128 15.12 8.26 23.74
N GLN A 129 16.26 8.80 24.18
CA GLN A 129 17.22 8.14 25.06
C GLN A 129 17.64 9.09 26.17
N GLU A 130 17.98 8.56 27.35
CA GLU A 130 18.66 9.36 28.38
C GLU A 130 20.09 9.65 27.94
N GLU A 131 20.63 10.78 28.40
CA GLU A 131 22.04 11.07 28.22
C GLU A 131 22.84 10.05 29.04
N GLU A 132 23.49 9.10 28.37
CA GLU A 132 24.57 8.35 28.99
C GLU A 132 25.69 9.35 29.29
N HIS A 133 25.70 9.86 30.52
CA HIS A 133 26.88 10.49 31.10
C HIS A 133 28.00 9.43 31.08
N VAL A 134 28.77 9.38 29.99
CA VAL A 134 30.10 8.81 30.03
C VAL A 134 30.90 9.75 30.92
N VAL A 135 30.85 9.49 32.23
CA VAL A 135 31.74 10.09 33.21
C VAL A 135 33.13 9.71 32.75
N ARG A 136 33.77 10.63 32.02
CA ARG A 136 35.18 10.56 31.70
C ARG A 136 35.89 10.88 33.02
N THR A 137 35.99 9.87 33.89
CA THR A 137 36.78 9.92 35.10
C THR A 137 38.21 10.19 34.67
N THR A 138 38.64 11.44 34.72
CA THR A 138 40.06 11.78 34.80
C THR A 138 40.56 11.21 36.12
N VAL A 139 41.16 10.02 36.05
CA VAL A 139 41.81 9.35 37.17
C VAL A 139 43.05 10.16 37.56
N PRO A 140 43.22 10.59 38.82
CA PRO A 140 44.50 10.57 39.47
C PRO A 140 44.68 9.18 40.11
N GLU A 141 45.76 8.55 39.70
CA GLU A 141 46.41 7.38 40.29
C GLU A 141 46.38 7.39 41.84
N LEU A 142 45.75 6.40 42.49
CA LEU A 142 46.40 5.48 43.45
C LEU A 142 45.41 4.45 44.08
N THR A 143 45.79 3.17 43.99
CA THR A 143 45.54 2.02 44.91
C THR A 143 44.12 1.49 45.23
N THR A 144 43.87 0.29 44.67
CA THR A 144 43.54 -0.98 45.35
C THR A 144 42.46 -1.01 46.44
N SER A 145 41.32 -1.62 46.12
CA SER A 145 40.89 -2.91 46.70
C SER A 145 39.65 -3.41 45.96
N GLY A 146 39.73 -4.64 45.44
CA GLY A 146 38.65 -5.28 44.71
C GLY A 146 37.51 -5.73 45.61
N ILE A 147 36.30 -5.82 45.03
CA ILE A 147 35.36 -6.93 45.22
C ILE A 147 34.71 -7.16 43.85
N THR A 148 35.18 -8.23 43.21
CA THR A 148 34.55 -8.86 42.05
C THR A 148 33.23 -9.47 42.52
N SER A 149 32.10 -8.91 42.09
CA SER A 149 30.79 -9.57 42.24
C SER A 149 30.47 -10.32 40.96
N GLU A 150 31.03 -11.52 40.83
CA GLU A 150 30.62 -12.52 39.84
C GLU A 150 29.25 -13.08 40.24
N THR A 151 28.18 -12.45 39.77
CA THR A 151 26.85 -13.07 39.77
C THR A 151 26.81 -14.15 38.69
N LYS A 152 27.11 -15.36 39.13
CA LYS A 152 26.94 -16.68 38.52
C LYS A 152 25.67 -16.79 37.64
N LYS A 153 25.73 -16.38 36.35
CA LYS A 153 24.71 -16.70 35.35
C LYS A 153 24.92 -18.13 34.83
N LYS A 154 24.50 -19.12 35.63
CA LYS A 154 24.42 -20.52 35.17
C LYS A 154 22.96 -20.94 35.13
N GLY A 155 22.47 -21.30 33.93
CA GLY A 155 21.31 -22.18 33.81
C GLY A 155 20.07 -21.66 33.07
N ILE A 156 20.10 -20.46 32.47
CA ILE A 156 18.95 -19.97 31.67
C ILE A 156 19.23 -20.17 30.18
N SER A 157 20.33 -19.63 29.63
CA SER A 157 20.62 -19.67 28.18
C SER A 157 20.62 -21.08 27.56
N GLN A 158 21.07 -22.10 28.29
CA GLN A 158 21.13 -23.47 27.77
C GLN A 158 19.74 -24.07 27.56
N LEU A 159 18.78 -23.83 28.47
CA LEU A 159 17.40 -24.28 28.29
C LEU A 159 16.69 -23.50 27.17
N PHE A 160 16.93 -22.19 27.06
CA PHE A 160 16.35 -21.37 25.99
C PHE A 160 16.87 -21.79 24.60
N MET A 161 18.16 -22.08 24.46
CA MET A 161 18.71 -22.54 23.18
C MET A 161 18.16 -23.91 22.79
N THR A 162 18.01 -24.86 23.73
CA THR A 162 17.41 -26.17 23.42
C THR A 162 15.93 -26.05 23.07
N VAL A 163 15.18 -25.18 23.76
CA VAL A 163 13.75 -24.94 23.48
C VAL A 163 13.55 -24.25 22.13
N VAL A 164 14.40 -23.28 21.78
CA VAL A 164 14.35 -22.58 20.49
C VAL A 164 14.67 -23.55 19.35
N VAL A 165 15.71 -24.38 19.48
CA VAL A 165 16.06 -25.37 18.46
C VAL A 165 14.96 -26.42 18.28
N ALA A 166 14.38 -26.93 19.37
CA ALA A 166 13.27 -27.88 19.31
C ALA A 166 12.01 -27.27 18.66
N SER A 167 11.72 -26.00 18.95
CA SER A 167 10.58 -25.26 18.36
C SER A 167 10.73 -25.08 16.84
N VAL A 168 11.93 -24.70 16.37
CA VAL A 168 12.19 -24.53 14.94
C VAL A 168 12.05 -25.86 14.19
N ILE A 169 12.56 -26.96 14.75
CA ILE A 169 12.43 -28.30 14.15
C ILE A 169 10.95 -28.72 14.10
N ALA A 170 10.18 -28.48 15.16
CA ALA A 170 8.75 -28.78 15.19
C ALA A 170 7.99 -28.02 14.09
N VAL A 171 8.26 -26.72 13.92
CA VAL A 171 7.61 -25.91 12.86
C VAL A 171 7.96 -26.44 11.46
N ILE A 172 9.24 -26.77 11.20
CA ILE A 172 9.66 -27.29 9.90
C ILE A 172 8.99 -28.64 9.60
N THR A 173 8.94 -29.55 10.57
CA THR A 173 8.30 -30.87 10.39
C THR A 173 6.80 -30.76 10.13
N ILE A 174 6.10 -29.87 10.83
CA ILE A 174 4.67 -29.59 10.60
C ILE A 174 4.45 -29.03 9.20
N MET A 175 5.24 -28.03 8.79
CA MET A 175 5.12 -27.43 7.46
C MET A 175 5.40 -28.44 6.33
N ALA A 176 6.39 -29.32 6.51
CA ALA A 176 6.68 -30.39 5.55
C ALA A 176 5.52 -31.40 5.44
N ALA A 177 4.93 -31.79 6.58
CA ALA A 177 3.77 -32.68 6.61
C ALA A 177 2.54 -32.05 5.94
N LEU A 178 2.28 -30.76 6.18
CA LEU A 178 1.18 -30.02 5.55
C LEU A 178 1.36 -29.90 4.04
N MET A 179 2.58 -29.61 3.57
CA MET A 179 2.86 -29.58 2.13
C MET A 179 2.70 -30.97 1.50
N GLY A 180 3.17 -32.04 2.16
CA GLY A 180 2.98 -33.42 1.70
C GLY A 180 1.49 -33.80 1.62
N PHE A 181 0.71 -33.46 2.63
CA PHE A 181 -0.74 -33.69 2.66
C PHE A 181 -1.45 -32.91 1.56
N PHE A 182 -1.09 -31.65 1.33
CA PHE A 182 -1.66 -30.84 0.27
C PHE A 182 -1.40 -31.43 -1.13
N ILE A 183 -0.16 -31.90 -1.38
CA ILE A 183 0.21 -32.56 -2.64
C ILE A 183 -0.53 -33.90 -2.78
N TYR A 184 -0.64 -34.68 -1.71
CA TYR A 184 -1.39 -35.95 -1.69
C TYR A 184 -2.87 -35.73 -2.04
N CYS A 185 -3.52 -34.78 -1.38
CA CYS A 185 -4.91 -34.41 -1.67
C CYS A 185 -5.07 -33.97 -3.12
N ARG A 186 -4.19 -33.10 -3.63
CA ARG A 186 -4.23 -32.68 -5.04
C ARG A 186 -4.08 -33.83 -6.03
N ARG A 187 -3.19 -34.79 -5.76
CA ARG A 187 -3.01 -35.98 -6.62
C ARG A 187 -4.21 -36.92 -6.56
N ASN A 188 -4.80 -37.11 -5.39
CA ASN A 188 -5.99 -37.94 -5.24
C ASN A 188 -7.21 -37.33 -5.97
N THR A 189 -7.40 -36.01 -5.89
CA THR A 189 -8.48 -35.33 -6.63
C THR A 189 -8.28 -35.36 -8.15
N GLN A 190 -7.03 -35.48 -8.64
CA GLN A 190 -6.73 -35.62 -10.07
C GLN A 190 -6.80 -37.07 -10.57
N SER A 191 -6.99 -38.06 -9.70
CA SER A 191 -7.04 -39.49 -10.04
C SER A 191 -8.43 -40.00 -10.44
N ILE A 192 -9.33 -39.13 -10.91
CA ILE A 192 -10.54 -39.55 -11.63
C ILE A 192 -10.30 -39.27 -13.12
N PRO A 193 -9.90 -40.26 -13.94
CA PRO A 193 -9.72 -40.05 -15.36
C PRO A 193 -11.07 -40.10 -16.08
N GLN A 194 -11.25 -39.12 -16.97
CA GLN A 194 -12.27 -39.12 -18.01
C GLN A 194 -12.19 -40.37 -18.90
N GLN A 195 -13.32 -41.07 -19.05
CA GLN A 195 -13.73 -41.96 -20.16
C GLN A 195 -15.15 -42.44 -19.79
N THR A 196 -16.22 -42.51 -20.58
CA THR A 196 -16.51 -42.41 -22.01
C THR A 196 -18.04 -42.44 -22.15
N GLN A 197 -18.66 -41.61 -23.03
CA GLN A 197 -19.76 -42.00 -23.95
C GLN A 197 -20.30 -40.74 -24.66
N ARG A 198 -19.86 -40.42 -25.88
CA ARG A 198 -20.51 -40.80 -27.16
C ARG A 198 -22.04 -40.58 -27.18
N HIS A 199 -22.46 -39.49 -27.83
CA HIS A 199 -23.66 -39.50 -28.70
C HIS A 199 -23.42 -40.46 -29.88
N PRO A 200 -24.44 -41.20 -30.40
CA PRO A 200 -25.33 -40.63 -31.42
C PRO A 200 -26.79 -41.19 -31.52
N ALA A 201 -27.63 -40.40 -32.22
CA ALA A 201 -28.70 -40.74 -33.19
C ALA A 201 -30.17 -41.10 -32.77
N GLY A 202 -31.09 -40.27 -33.31
CA GLY A 202 -32.46 -40.58 -33.79
C GLY A 202 -33.61 -40.28 -32.81
N TYR A 203 -34.75 -39.63 -33.11
CA TYR A 203 -35.42 -39.02 -34.29
C TYR A 203 -36.67 -38.24 -33.69
N PRO A 204 -37.66 -37.69 -34.43
CA PRO A 204 -37.76 -36.36 -35.06
C PRO A 204 -39.00 -35.50 -34.59
N ILE A 205 -39.18 -34.33 -35.23
CA ILE A 205 -40.41 -33.51 -35.39
C ILE A 205 -40.77 -32.56 -34.23
N GLU A 206 -40.56 -31.26 -34.44
CA GLU A 206 -41.68 -30.35 -34.71
C GLU A 206 -41.20 -29.07 -35.42
N CYS A 207 -41.90 -28.78 -36.51
CA CYS A 207 -41.67 -27.74 -37.50
C CYS A 207 -42.36 -26.46 -37.03
N TYR A 208 -41.75 -25.27 -37.17
CA TYR A 208 -42.41 -24.09 -37.77
C TYR A 208 -41.34 -23.09 -38.21
N ASP A 209 -41.12 -23.12 -39.52
CA ASP A 209 -40.45 -22.11 -40.32
C ASP A 209 -41.50 -21.07 -40.75
N TYR A 210 -41.16 -19.78 -40.74
CA TYR A 210 -41.87 -18.80 -41.54
C TYR A 210 -40.86 -17.95 -42.31
N GLU A 211 -40.76 -18.25 -43.61
CA GLU A 211 -40.27 -17.33 -44.62
C GLU A 211 -41.37 -16.30 -44.92
N GLU A 212 -41.01 -15.02 -45.02
CA GLU A 212 -41.88 -14.00 -45.60
C GLU A 212 -41.29 -13.57 -46.95
N VAL A 213 -41.91 -14.04 -48.03
CA VAL A 213 -41.61 -13.65 -49.42
C VAL A 213 -42.52 -12.49 -49.82
N ASN A 214 -41.88 -11.35 -50.05
CA ASN A 214 -42.13 -10.29 -51.05
C ASN A 214 -43.56 -10.06 -51.60
N SER A 215 -43.98 -8.80 -51.57
CA SER A 215 -44.90 -8.23 -52.57
C SER A 215 -44.55 -6.78 -52.87
N LEU A 216 -44.30 -6.52 -54.14
CA LEU A 216 -43.87 -5.26 -54.73
C LEU A 216 -45.08 -4.66 -55.45
N SER A 217 -45.60 -3.52 -55.00
CA SER A 217 -46.41 -2.62 -55.84
C SER A 217 -46.53 -1.19 -55.25
N GLN A 218 -45.76 -0.30 -55.85
CA GLN A 218 -46.21 0.94 -56.53
C GLN A 218 -46.89 2.11 -55.76
N ILE A 219 -46.34 3.30 -56.05
CA ILE A 219 -46.92 4.68 -56.06
C ILE A 219 -46.72 5.57 -54.81
N ARG A 220 -45.66 6.39 -54.88
CA ARG A 220 -45.61 7.86 -54.74
C ARG A 220 -46.64 8.54 -53.82
N SER A 221 -46.16 9.20 -52.76
CA SER A 221 -46.31 10.65 -52.49
C SER A 221 -45.52 11.04 -51.23
N ASP A 222 -45.05 12.28 -51.24
CA ASP A 222 -44.30 12.97 -50.20
C ASP A 222 -44.82 12.73 -48.78
N ASP A 223 -43.92 12.48 -47.83
CA ASP A 223 -43.96 13.27 -46.60
C ASP A 223 -42.59 13.39 -45.92
N GLN A 224 -42.29 14.64 -45.60
CA GLN A 224 -41.06 15.17 -45.05
C GLN A 224 -41.09 15.01 -43.53
N PHE A 225 -40.24 14.16 -42.95
CA PHE A 225 -39.96 14.21 -41.51
C PHE A 225 -38.46 14.31 -41.22
N ASN A 226 -38.11 15.47 -40.64
CA ASN A 226 -36.82 15.87 -40.14
C ASN A 226 -36.23 14.84 -39.17
N SER A 227 -34.98 14.42 -39.38
CA SER A 227 -34.15 13.84 -38.31
C SER A 227 -32.85 14.63 -38.20
N LEU A 228 -32.75 15.35 -37.09
CA LEU A 228 -31.63 16.15 -36.63
C LEU A 228 -30.55 15.24 -36.03
N TYR A 229 -29.70 14.62 -36.84
CA TYR A 229 -28.40 14.16 -36.35
C TYR A 229 -27.32 14.34 -37.41
N GLN A 230 -26.49 15.35 -37.16
CA GLN A 230 -25.24 15.62 -37.87
C GLN A 230 -24.16 14.67 -37.30
N PRO A 231 -23.30 14.06 -38.13
CA PRO A 231 -22.24 13.20 -37.63
C PRO A 231 -21.13 14.05 -37.00
N PHE A 232 -20.91 13.90 -35.69
CA PHE A 232 -19.74 14.48 -35.01
C PHE A 232 -18.52 13.58 -35.24
N PRO A 233 -17.32 14.15 -35.48
CA PRO A 233 -16.12 13.39 -35.75
C PRO A 233 -15.55 12.73 -34.49
N ASP A 234 -15.02 11.52 -34.66
CA ASP A 234 -14.25 10.77 -33.67
C ASP A 234 -13.01 11.54 -33.20
N GLU A 235 -13.06 12.12 -32.02
CA GLU A 235 -11.86 12.48 -31.24
C GLU A 235 -12.08 12.15 -29.76
N GLY A 236 -12.14 10.84 -29.46
CA GLY A 236 -12.09 10.31 -28.10
C GLY A 236 -10.66 10.14 -27.59
N LEU A 237 -9.88 11.22 -27.53
CA LEU A 237 -8.60 11.21 -26.82
C LEU A 237 -8.86 11.25 -25.31
N CYS A 238 -8.77 10.09 -24.66
CA CYS A 238 -8.65 10.00 -23.21
C CYS A 238 -7.17 10.06 -22.83
N THR A 239 -6.66 11.26 -22.58
CA THR A 239 -5.39 11.48 -21.89
C THR A 239 -5.62 11.84 -20.42
N PHE A 240 -4.73 11.33 -19.56
CA PHE A 240 -4.64 11.64 -18.13
C PHE A 240 -3.84 12.92 -17.89
#